data_AF-A0ABD5DE71-F1
#
_entry.id   AF-A0ABD5DE71-F1
#
_cell.length_a   1.000
_cell.length_b   1.000
_cell.length_c   1.000
_cell.angle_alpha   90.00
_cell.angle_beta   90.00
_cell.angle_gamma   90.00
#
_symmetry.space_group_name_H-M   'P 1'
#
loop_
_entity.id
_entity.type
_entity.pdbx_description
1 polymer ?
#
loop_
_entity_poly.entity_id
_entity_poly.type
_entity_poly.pdbx_seq_one_letter_code
_entity_poly.pdbx_strand_id
1 'polypeptide(L)'
;HQLNQQPLNANIGGIKKVRNEYRVYLTDARGKVVFDSSGQATGQDYSRWNDVWLTLRGQYGARSTRSDPHDEASSVMYIAAPVMDKGRIIGVLSVGKPNLAMTPVIKRSERRILWAGGALLGIALLIGGGVVWWINFSIGKLVRYAD
;
A
#
# COMPACT_ATOMS: atom_id res chain seq x y z
N HIS A 1 -21.99 4.42 26.60
CA HIS A 1 -22.61 4.71 25.29
C HIS A 1 -21.86 3.95 24.20
N GLN A 2 -22.44 2.84 23.75
CA GLN A 2 -21.93 2.02 22.63
C GLN A 2 -22.45 2.61 21.33
N LEU A 3 -21.55 3.09 20.46
CA LEU A 3 -21.88 3.54 19.11
C LEU A 3 -20.91 2.87 18.13
N ASN A 4 -21.10 1.58 17.82
CA ASN A 4 -20.45 0.99 16.63
C ASN A 4 -21.02 -0.37 16.18
N GLN A 5 -22.29 -0.45 15.76
CA GLN A 5 -22.82 -1.66 15.11
C GLN A 5 -23.83 -1.37 13.98
N GLN A 6 -23.41 -0.63 12.95
CA GLN A 6 -24.12 -0.66 11.66
C GLN A 6 -23.13 -1.00 10.54
N PRO A 7 -23.19 -2.21 9.95
CA PRO A 7 -22.34 -2.56 8.82
C PRO A 7 -22.87 -1.88 7.56
N LEU A 8 -22.24 -0.76 7.18
CA LEU A 8 -22.45 -0.11 5.88
C LEU A 8 -21.77 -0.94 4.79
N ASN A 9 -22.49 -1.93 4.27
CA ASN A 9 -22.10 -2.71 3.09
C ASN A 9 -22.34 -1.87 1.82
N ALA A 10 -21.38 -1.03 1.44
CA ALA A 10 -21.36 -0.36 0.14
C ALA A 10 -20.24 -0.96 -0.74
N ASN A 11 -20.63 -1.70 -1.78
CA ASN A 11 -19.74 -2.27 -2.77
C ASN A 11 -19.44 -1.21 -3.85
N ILE A 12 -18.26 -0.61 -3.82
CA ILE A 12 -17.79 0.32 -4.86
C ILE A 12 -16.64 -0.35 -5.61
N GLY A 13 -16.93 -0.85 -6.82
CA GLY A 13 -15.90 -1.15 -7.82
C GLY A 13 -14.96 -2.34 -7.56
N GLY A 14 -15.44 -3.41 -6.92
CA GLY A 14 -14.69 -4.69 -6.88
C GLY A 14 -13.53 -4.74 -5.88
N ILE A 15 -13.35 -3.71 -5.05
CA ILE A 15 -12.50 -3.78 -3.86
C ILE A 15 -13.41 -4.14 -2.69
N LYS A 16 -13.21 -5.33 -2.11
CA LYS A 16 -13.79 -5.71 -0.82
C LYS A 16 -13.34 -4.67 0.23
N LYS A 17 -14.13 -3.62 0.42
CA LYS A 17 -13.92 -2.55 1.41
C LYS A 17 -14.25 -3.08 2.80
N VAL A 18 -13.47 -4.05 3.26
CA VAL A 18 -13.61 -4.63 4.59
C VAL A 18 -12.81 -3.74 5.53
N ARG A 19 -13.50 -2.74 6.11
CA ARG A 19 -13.07 -1.92 7.25
C ARG A 19 -11.66 -1.31 7.12
N ASN A 20 -11.55 -0.21 6.39
CA ASN A 20 -10.48 0.76 6.61
C ASN A 20 -10.82 1.54 7.89
N GLU A 21 -10.59 0.93 9.06
CA GLU A 21 -10.82 1.61 10.33
C GLU A 21 -9.79 2.73 10.49
N TYR A 22 -10.25 3.95 10.28
CA TYR A 22 -9.51 5.13 10.66
C TYR A 22 -9.14 5.01 12.14
N ARG A 23 -7.83 4.98 12.44
CA ARG A 23 -7.36 5.00 13.83
C ARG A 23 -7.43 6.43 14.31
N VAL A 24 -8.09 6.66 15.43
CA VAL A 24 -8.21 7.99 16.03
C VAL A 24 -7.71 7.94 17.45
N TYR A 25 -6.83 8.86 17.83
CA TYR A 25 -6.41 9.01 19.21
C TYR A 25 -6.42 10.46 19.65
N LEU A 26 -6.58 10.64 20.95
CA LEU A 26 -6.60 11.92 21.63
C LEU A 26 -5.49 11.94 22.68
N THR A 27 -4.75 13.04 22.77
CA THR A 27 -3.77 13.29 23.83
C THR A 27 -4.21 14.45 24.72
N ASP A 28 -3.69 14.47 25.95
CA ASP A 28 -3.70 15.66 26.79
C ASP A 28 -2.66 16.71 26.34
N ALA A 29 -2.60 17.84 27.05
CA ALA A 29 -1.66 18.93 26.80
C ALA A 29 -0.18 18.56 27.01
N ARG A 30 0.10 17.41 27.65
CA ARG A 30 1.46 16.88 27.83
C ARG A 30 1.81 15.85 26.74
N GLY A 31 0.89 15.52 25.86
CA GLY A 31 1.08 14.52 24.81
C GLY A 31 0.80 13.08 25.25
N LYS A 32 0.22 12.86 26.44
CA LYS A 32 -0.17 11.51 26.89
C LYS A 32 -1.51 11.12 26.28
N VAL A 33 -1.60 9.93 25.71
CA VAL A 33 -2.82 9.43 25.06
C VAL A 33 -3.91 9.18 26.11
N VAL A 34 -5.04 9.86 25.97
CA VAL A 34 -6.23 9.70 26.83
C VAL A 34 -7.32 8.85 26.18
N PHE A 35 -7.29 8.73 24.85
CA PHE A 35 -8.19 7.87 24.08
C PHE A 35 -7.47 7.34 22.84
N ASP A 36 -7.70 6.09 22.49
CA ASP A 36 -7.25 5.46 21.23
C ASP A 36 -8.35 4.51 20.75
N SER A 37 -8.76 4.64 19.50
CA SER A 37 -9.84 3.84 18.91
C SER A 37 -9.47 2.36 18.79
N SER A 38 -8.17 2.02 18.74
CA SER A 38 -7.71 0.62 18.83
C SER A 38 -7.53 0.12 20.27
N GLY A 39 -7.57 1.02 21.25
CA GLY A 39 -7.35 0.71 22.67
C GLY A 39 -5.90 0.38 23.04
N GLN A 40 -4.95 0.45 22.11
CA GLN A 40 -3.59 -0.03 22.32
C GLN A 40 -2.66 1.04 22.92
N ALA A 41 -2.87 2.31 22.58
CA ALA A 41 -1.98 3.40 22.97
C ALA A 41 -2.42 4.19 24.20
N THR A 42 -3.60 3.91 24.76
CA THR A 42 -4.11 4.65 25.93
C THR A 42 -3.09 4.62 27.08
N GLY A 43 -2.74 5.81 27.57
CA GLY A 43 -1.75 6.00 28.64
C GLY A 43 -0.30 6.14 28.18
N GLN A 44 0.02 5.90 26.91
CA GLN A 44 1.37 6.07 26.37
C GLN A 44 1.73 7.56 26.17
N ASP A 45 3.01 7.89 26.26
CA ASP A 45 3.53 9.23 25.99
C ASP A 45 3.81 9.41 24.49
N TYR A 46 2.97 10.22 23.84
CA TYR A 46 3.10 10.56 22.43
C TYR A 46 3.67 11.97 22.19
N SER A 47 4.18 12.64 23.23
CA SER A 47 4.70 14.02 23.17
C SER A 47 5.80 14.26 22.14
N ARG A 48 6.50 13.20 21.72
CA ARG A 48 7.61 13.24 20.75
C ARG A 48 7.22 12.85 19.34
N TRP A 49 5.98 12.40 19.11
CA TRP A 49 5.53 12.08 17.76
C TRP A 49 5.25 13.37 17.01
N ASN A 50 5.74 13.49 15.76
CA ASN A 50 5.67 14.75 15.00
C ASN A 50 4.25 15.32 14.89
N ASP A 51 3.23 14.46 14.72
CA ASP A 51 1.85 14.92 14.64
C ASP A 51 1.35 15.52 15.97
N VAL A 52 1.81 15.03 17.12
CA VAL A 52 1.47 15.57 18.43
C VAL A 52 2.35 16.77 18.79
N TRP A 53 3.66 16.64 18.62
CA TRP A 53 4.66 17.64 18.99
C TRP A 53 4.46 18.98 18.25
N LEU A 54 4.21 18.93 16.94
CA LEU A 54 3.94 20.13 16.13
C LEU A 54 2.59 20.74 16.52
N THR A 55 1.56 19.91 16.69
CA THR A 55 0.20 20.38 16.97
C THR A 55 0.07 21.03 18.34
N LEU A 56 0.74 20.50 19.38
CA LEU A 56 0.79 21.12 20.71
C LEU A 56 1.46 22.50 20.69
N ARG A 57 2.23 22.83 19.64
CA ARG A 57 2.87 24.13 19.42
C ARG A 57 2.08 25.03 18.47
N GLY A 58 0.86 24.64 18.09
CA GLY A 58 0.03 25.38 17.16
C GLY A 58 0.48 25.29 15.70
N GLN A 59 1.34 24.32 15.36
CA GLN A 59 1.80 24.07 14.00
C GLN A 59 1.06 22.89 13.37
N TYR A 60 1.11 22.78 12.05
CA TYR A 60 0.55 21.64 11.34
C TYR A 60 1.33 20.36 11.68
N GLY A 61 0.68 19.41 12.36
CA GLY A 61 1.26 18.13 12.72
C GLY A 61 0.82 17.01 11.79
N ALA A 62 1.78 16.33 11.17
CA ALA A 62 1.55 15.12 10.40
C ALA A 62 2.74 14.17 10.49
N ARG A 63 2.46 12.87 10.32
CA ARG A 63 3.48 11.83 10.15
C ARG A 63 2.97 10.70 9.27
N SER A 64 3.89 9.99 8.63
CA SER A 64 3.59 8.68 8.04
C SER A 64 4.43 7.63 8.76
N THR A 65 3.79 6.56 9.21
CA THR A 65 4.47 5.47 9.91
C THR A 65 3.93 4.16 9.39
N ARG A 66 4.82 3.21 9.08
CA ARG A 66 4.41 1.84 8.73
C ARG A 66 3.82 1.16 9.95
N SER A 67 2.64 0.55 9.83
CA SER A 67 2.09 -0.28 10.91
C SER A 67 2.81 -1.62 11.01
N ASP A 68 3.33 -2.14 9.90
CA ASP A 68 4.20 -3.31 9.84
C ASP A 68 5.55 -2.92 9.18
N PRO A 69 6.67 -3.01 9.89
CA PRO A 69 8.00 -2.70 9.34
C PRO A 69 8.36 -3.50 8.08
N HIS A 70 7.79 -4.70 7.89
CA HIS A 70 8.09 -5.62 6.80
C HIS A 70 7.09 -5.52 5.63
N ASP A 71 6.03 -4.72 5.75
CA ASP A 71 5.06 -4.49 4.68
C ASP A 71 5.08 -3.02 4.23
N GLU A 72 5.59 -2.77 3.03
CA GLU A 72 5.63 -1.44 2.42
C GLU A 72 4.23 -0.86 2.17
N ALA A 73 3.20 -1.72 2.01
CA ALA A 73 1.82 -1.31 1.80
C ALA A 73 1.09 -0.94 3.11
N SER A 74 1.73 -1.12 4.27
CA SER A 74 1.15 -0.89 5.59
C SER A 74 1.34 0.55 6.12
N SER A 75 1.71 1.50 5.26
CA SER A 75 1.93 2.88 5.68
C SER A 75 0.63 3.52 6.17
N VAL A 76 0.65 4.13 7.36
CA VAL A 76 -0.47 4.90 7.92
C VAL A 76 -0.06 6.36 8.00
N MET A 77 -0.85 7.24 7.37
CA MET A 77 -0.65 8.68 7.46
C MET A 77 -1.53 9.25 8.58
N TYR A 78 -0.90 9.87 9.57
CA TYR A 78 -1.55 10.59 10.66
C TYR A 78 -1.51 12.08 10.39
N ILE A 79 -2.66 12.73 10.58
CA ILE A 79 -2.82 14.18 10.54
C ILE A 79 -3.50 14.59 11.84
N ALA A 80 -2.98 15.63 12.48
CA ALA A 80 -3.42 16.08 13.79
C ALA A 80 -3.98 17.50 13.78
N ALA A 81 -4.90 17.75 14.71
CA ALA A 81 -5.51 19.05 14.96
C ALA A 81 -5.52 19.35 16.47
N PRO A 82 -5.32 20.63 16.87
CA PRO A 82 -5.28 20.99 18.28
C PRO A 82 -6.69 20.97 18.88
N VAL A 83 -6.81 20.46 20.10
CA VAL A 83 -8.02 20.61 20.91
C VAL A 83 -7.87 21.87 21.73
N MET A 84 -8.80 22.80 21.57
CA MET A 84 -8.73 24.15 22.15
C MET A 84 -9.77 24.33 23.25
N ASP A 85 -9.38 24.97 24.34
CA ASP A 85 -10.30 25.55 25.34
C ASP A 85 -9.87 26.99 25.63
N LYS A 86 -10.79 27.95 25.47
CA LYS A 86 -10.57 29.40 25.68
C LYS A 86 -9.28 29.94 25.03
N GLY A 87 -8.98 29.49 23.81
CA GLY A 87 -7.79 29.94 23.07
C GLY A 87 -6.47 29.24 23.47
N ARG A 88 -6.51 28.29 24.40
CA ARG A 88 -5.35 27.48 24.80
C ARG A 88 -5.47 26.05 24.24
N ILE A 89 -4.37 25.52 23.75
CA ILE A 89 -4.28 24.11 23.37
C ILE A 89 -4.29 23.25 24.64
N ILE A 90 -5.29 22.37 24.76
CA ILE A 90 -5.46 21.44 25.88
C ILE A 90 -5.17 19.97 25.50
N GLY A 91 -4.88 19.70 24.23
CA GLY A 91 -4.60 18.38 23.73
C GLY A 91 -4.50 18.32 22.20
N VAL A 92 -4.38 17.11 21.67
CA VAL A 92 -4.28 16.84 20.23
C VAL A 92 -5.21 15.72 19.84
N LEU A 93 -5.97 15.92 18.77
CA LEU A 93 -6.72 14.88 18.08
C LEU A 93 -5.96 14.48 16.82
N SER A 94 -5.60 13.21 16.68
CA SER A 94 -4.91 12.68 15.50
C SER A 94 -5.71 11.58 14.82
N VAL A 95 -5.77 11.63 13.49
CA VAL A 95 -6.48 10.66 12.66
C VAL A 95 -5.49 10.00 11.71
N GLY A 96 -5.34 8.68 11.85
CA GLY A 96 -4.59 7.81 10.96
C GLY A 96 -5.47 7.30 9.83
N LYS A 97 -5.12 7.64 8.59
CA LYS A 97 -5.65 7.00 7.39
C LYS A 97 -4.63 5.96 6.91
N PRO A 98 -4.99 4.66 6.88
CA PRO A 98 -4.16 3.68 6.22
C PRO A 98 -4.00 4.09 4.76
N ASN A 99 -2.75 4.37 4.40
CA ASN A 99 -2.35 4.63 3.05
C ASN A 99 -2.21 3.25 2.42
N LEU A 100 -3.36 2.67 2.03
CA LEU A 100 -3.39 1.53 1.13
C LEU A 100 -2.79 2.01 -0.20
N ALA A 101 -1.47 2.10 -0.25
CA ALA A 101 -0.73 2.25 -1.47
C ALA A 101 -1.20 1.09 -2.35
N MET A 102 -1.74 1.44 -3.50
CA MET A 102 -2.38 0.52 -4.42
C MET A 102 -1.40 -0.58 -4.84
N THR A 103 -1.43 -1.74 -4.20
CA THR A 103 -0.68 -2.89 -4.73
C THR A 103 -1.30 -4.24 -4.40
N PRO A 104 -2.44 -4.60 -5.03
CA PRO A 104 -2.61 -5.96 -5.50
C PRO A 104 -2.37 -6.05 -7.02
N VAL A 105 -1.69 -5.08 -7.64
CA VAL A 105 -1.32 -5.19 -9.07
C VAL A 105 -0.02 -6.00 -9.27
N ILE A 106 0.80 -6.18 -8.22
CA ILE A 106 2.14 -6.81 -8.35
C ILE A 106 2.29 -8.09 -7.51
N LYS A 107 1.19 -8.78 -7.17
CA LYS A 107 1.25 -10.21 -6.80
C LYS A 107 0.36 -11.12 -7.66
N ARG A 108 -0.11 -10.59 -8.79
CA ARG A 108 -0.81 -11.37 -9.84
C ARG A 108 -0.30 -11.14 -11.26
N SER A 109 0.81 -10.41 -11.41
CA SER A 109 1.45 -10.14 -12.71
C SER A 109 2.69 -10.99 -12.97
N GLU A 110 3.32 -11.56 -11.94
CA GLU A 110 4.56 -12.32 -12.11
C GLU A 110 4.37 -13.55 -13.01
N ARG A 111 3.33 -14.34 -12.79
CA ARG A 111 3.06 -15.55 -13.57
C ARG A 111 2.55 -15.26 -14.99
N ARG A 112 1.84 -14.15 -15.21
CA ARG A 112 1.40 -13.75 -16.56
C ARG A 112 2.57 -13.21 -17.38
N ILE A 113 3.47 -12.45 -16.77
CA ILE A 113 4.68 -11.93 -17.42
C ILE A 113 5.64 -13.07 -17.75
N LEU A 114 5.84 -14.04 -16.85
CA LEU A 114 6.68 -15.21 -17.12
C LEU A 114 6.12 -16.09 -18.24
N TRP A 115 4.81 -16.35 -18.26
CA TRP A 115 4.19 -17.10 -19.36
C TRP A 115 4.24 -16.35 -20.69
N ALA A 116 3.96 -15.04 -20.68
CA ALA A 116 4.05 -14.23 -21.89
C ALA A 116 5.50 -14.18 -22.42
N GLY A 117 6.48 -13.96 -21.54
CA GLY A 117 7.91 -13.98 -21.89
C GLY A 117 8.37 -15.34 -22.41
N GLY A 118 7.95 -16.43 -21.75
CA GLY A 118 8.24 -17.80 -22.20
C GLY A 118 7.62 -18.13 -23.56
N ALA A 119 6.37 -17.72 -23.79
CA ALA A 119 5.71 -17.90 -25.09
C ALA A 119 6.40 -17.09 -26.20
N LEU A 120 6.79 -15.85 -25.92
CA LEU A 120 7.48 -14.98 -26.88
C LEU A 120 8.86 -15.54 -27.24
N LEU A 121 9.61 -16.02 -26.24
CA LEU A 121 10.90 -16.69 -26.44
C LEU A 121 10.73 -18.00 -27.24
N GLY A 122 9.70 -18.79 -26.94
CA GLY A 122 9.38 -20.01 -27.68
C GLY A 122 9.07 -19.74 -29.15
N ILE A 123 8.24 -18.74 -29.45
CA ILE A 123 7.93 -18.32 -30.83
C ILE A 123 9.20 -17.85 -31.56
N ALA A 124 10.04 -17.05 -30.91
CA ALA A 124 11.30 -16.59 -31.50
C ALA A 124 12.24 -17.75 -31.86
N LEU A 125 12.38 -18.73 -30.98
CA LEU A 125 13.19 -19.94 -31.22
C LEU A 125 12.63 -20.80 -32.35
N LEU A 126 11.31 -20.97 -32.42
CA LEU A 126 10.67 -21.73 -33.50
C LEU A 126 10.89 -21.08 -34.87
N ILE A 127 10.75 -19.76 -34.96
CA ILE A 127 11.00 -19.02 -36.20
C ILE A 127 12.47 -19.15 -36.60
N GLY A 128 13.40 -18.91 -35.67
CA GLY A 128 14.83 -19.03 -35.92
C GLY A 128 15.22 -20.45 -36.37
N GLY A 129 14.74 -21.47 -35.65
CA GLY A 129 14.96 -22.87 -35.99
C GLY A 129 14.36 -23.26 -37.35
N GLY A 130 13.15 -22.79 -37.65
CA GLY A 130 12.50 -23.01 -38.94
C GLY A 130 13.27 -22.41 -40.11
N VAL A 131 13.80 -21.20 -39.96
CA VAL A 131 14.65 -20.56 -40.98
C VAL A 131 15.95 -21.33 -41.19
N VAL A 132 16.64 -21.72 -40.11
CA VAL A 132 17.87 -22.52 -40.18
C VAL A 132 17.61 -23.86 -40.87
N TRP A 133 16.53 -24.54 -40.50
CA TRP A 133 16.14 -25.82 -41.10
C TRP A 133 15.80 -25.67 -42.59
N TRP A 134 15.07 -24.62 -42.97
CA TRP A 134 14.71 -24.36 -44.36
C TRP A 134 15.93 -24.06 -45.24
N ILE A 135 16.89 -23.28 -44.74
CA ILE A 135 18.15 -23.01 -45.43
C ILE A 135 18.93 -24.33 -45.64
N ASN A 136 19.07 -25.12 -44.58
CA ASN A 136 19.79 -26.39 -44.64
C ASN A 136 19.16 -27.37 -45.64
N PHE A 137 17.83 -27.46 -45.67
CA PHE A 137 17.11 -28.34 -46.59
C PHE A 137 17.12 -27.83 -48.03
N SER A 138 17.04 -26.51 -48.25
CA SER A 138 17.09 -25.93 -49.60
C SER A 138 18.46 -26.08 -50.25
N ILE A 139 19.55 -25.98 -49.48
CA ILE A 139 20.91 -26.22 -49.98
C ILE A 139 21.10 -27.69 -50.38
N GLY A 140 20.53 -28.63 -49.61
CA GLY A 140 20.54 -30.06 -49.96
C GLY A 140 19.87 -30.38 -51.30
N LYS A 141 18.95 -29.53 -51.78
CA LYS A 141 18.30 -29.70 -53.08
C LYS A 141 19.11 -29.19 -54.27
N LEU A 142 20.12 -28.35 -54.06
CA LEU A 142 21.05 -27.92 -55.12
C LEU A 142 22.22 -28.89 -55.33
N VAL A 143 22.57 -29.71 -54.34
CA VAL A 143 23.66 -30.70 -54.47
C VAL A 143 23.24 -31.90 -55.33
N ARG A 144 21.94 -32.17 -55.50
CA ARG A 144 21.43 -33.30 -56.31
C ARG A 144 21.03 -32.92 -57.75
N TYR A 145 21.61 -31.84 -58.28
CA TYR A 145 21.48 -31.47 -59.70
C TYR A 145 22.86 -31.23 -60.35
N ALA A 146 23.95 -31.59 -59.66
CA ALA A 146 25.32 -31.46 -60.14
C ALA A 146 26.10 -32.80 -60.15
N ASP A 147 25.39 -33.93 -60.03
CA ASP A 147 25.85 -35.24 -60.50
C ASP A 147 25.01 -35.66 -61.71
#